data_AF-A0A9P5WDY9-F1
#
_entry.id   AF-A0A9P5WDY9-F1
#
_cell.length_a   1.000
_cell.length_b   1.000
_cell.length_c   1.000
_cell.angle_alpha   90.00
_cell.angle_beta   90.00
_cell.angle_gamma   90.00
#
_symmetry.space_group_name_H-M   'P 1'
#
loop_
_entity.id
_entity.type
_entity.pdbx_description
1 polymer ?
#
loop_
_entity_poly.entity_id
_entity_poly.type
_entity_poly.pdbx_seq_one_letter_code
_entity_poly.pdbx_strand_id
1 'polypeptide(L)'
;KTVKKYNVDSTPTFALFRGHVFQTSITAAQLPRKPTHEESDDQLLGWVSNMVKSFAQNWNASYSKITDHLAFSPTPTEYQISKGLVNVGFKSVIGMESKQNPGEHLAAKEEGELWKAAGIEFVSYPIKSADEINLNDFDEIRQLVETLPGPILIHSDIGQVAAIMVFSMVAKQNARKGAEVPVWARELGFDFDGLGAVTQAITAWVDK
;
A
#
# COMPACT_ATOMS: atom_id res chain seq x y z
N LYS A 1 -7.81 1.25 38.52
CA LYS A 1 -7.70 1.20 37.03
C LYS A 1 -6.86 2.39 36.60
N THR A 2 -5.66 2.14 36.08
CA THR A 2 -4.70 3.18 35.71
C THR A 2 -5.14 3.79 34.38
N VAL A 3 -5.61 5.04 34.41
CA VAL A 3 -6.00 5.78 33.21
C VAL A 3 -4.71 6.07 32.42
N LYS A 4 -4.50 5.37 31.31
CA LYS A 4 -3.45 5.74 30.36
C LYS A 4 -3.93 7.00 29.63
N LYS A 5 -3.39 8.15 30.01
CA LYS A 5 -3.49 9.35 29.18
C LYS A 5 -2.76 9.06 27.87
N TYR A 6 -3.50 8.97 26.78
CA TYR A 6 -2.92 8.85 25.45
C TYR A 6 -2.12 10.12 25.17
N ASN A 7 -0.82 9.99 24.96
CA ASN A 7 0.02 11.10 24.57
C ASN A 7 -0.18 11.36 23.07
N VAL A 8 -0.93 12.41 22.75
CA VAL A 8 -1.28 12.79 21.37
C VAL A 8 -0.02 13.14 20.55
N ASP A 9 1.08 13.48 21.24
CA ASP A 9 2.35 13.84 20.62
C ASP A 9 3.18 12.62 20.16
N SER A 10 2.79 11.40 20.54
CA SER A 10 3.47 10.15 20.15
C SER A 10 2.68 9.30 19.13
N THR A 11 1.73 9.92 18.43
CA THR A 11 0.81 9.21 17.52
C THR A 11 1.35 9.21 16.08
N PRO A 12 1.14 8.13 15.28
CA PRO A 12 1.61 8.07 13.91
C PRO A 12 1.14 9.27 13.08
N THR A 13 2.07 9.81 12.30
CA THR A 13 1.82 10.90 11.36
C THR A 13 1.49 10.30 10.01
N PHE A 14 0.30 10.59 9.51
CA PHE A 14 -0.15 10.08 8.22
C PHE A 14 0.17 11.13 7.15
N ALA A 15 1.10 10.83 6.25
CA ALA A 15 1.40 11.69 5.12
C ALA A 15 0.29 11.57 4.06
N LEU A 16 -0.33 12.69 3.70
CA LEU A 16 -1.36 12.75 2.68
C LEU A 16 -0.82 13.38 1.41
N PHE A 17 -1.10 12.70 0.29
CA PHE A 17 -0.69 13.12 -1.04
C PHE A 17 -1.90 13.26 -1.95
N ARG A 18 -1.91 14.30 -2.80
CA ARG A 18 -2.85 14.40 -3.93
C ARG A 18 -2.06 14.24 -5.21
N GLY A 19 -2.05 13.03 -5.76
CA GLY A 19 -1.14 12.69 -6.87
C GLY A 19 0.31 12.84 -6.44
N HIS A 20 1.04 13.77 -7.06
CA HIS A 20 2.48 14.00 -6.84
C HIS A 20 2.82 15.04 -5.76
N VAL A 21 1.81 15.69 -5.17
CA VAL A 21 2.03 16.81 -4.24
C VAL A 21 1.72 16.34 -2.83
N PHE A 22 2.73 16.40 -1.95
CA PHE A 22 2.51 16.33 -0.49
C PHE A 22 1.54 17.45 -0.13
N GLN A 23 0.35 17.07 0.31
CA GLN A 23 -0.68 18.04 0.67
C GLN A 23 -0.48 18.48 2.11
N THR A 24 -0.43 17.52 3.02
CA THR A 24 -0.25 17.74 4.44
C THR A 24 0.08 16.42 5.11
N SER A 25 0.70 16.47 6.26
CA SER A 25 0.60 15.39 7.23
C SER A 25 -0.63 15.63 8.10
N ILE A 26 -1.39 14.58 8.40
CA ILE A 26 -2.34 14.61 9.52
C ILE A 26 -1.68 13.90 10.68
N THR A 27 -1.35 14.69 11.69
CA THR A 27 -1.06 14.20 13.04
C THR A 27 -2.38 13.87 13.72
N ALA A 28 -2.39 12.95 14.68
CA ALA A 28 -3.60 12.67 15.46
C ALA A 28 -4.18 13.92 16.16
N ALA A 29 -3.36 14.96 16.38
CA ALA A 29 -3.78 16.24 16.93
C ALA A 29 -4.65 17.09 15.97
N GLN A 30 -4.63 16.78 14.66
CA GLN A 30 -5.41 17.46 13.62
C GLN A 30 -6.73 16.74 13.29
N LEU A 31 -6.96 15.55 13.84
CA LEU A 31 -8.28 14.92 13.81
C LEU A 31 -9.26 15.79 14.63
N PRO A 32 -10.55 15.86 14.27
CA PRO A 32 -11.52 16.57 15.07
C PRO A 32 -11.43 16.06 16.51
N ARG A 33 -11.26 16.97 17.48
CA ARG A 33 -11.23 16.59 18.90
C ARG A 33 -12.53 15.87 19.20
N LYS A 34 -12.44 14.58 19.51
CA LYS A 34 -13.57 13.79 19.93
C LYS A 34 -14.15 14.43 21.20
N PRO A 35 -15.48 14.54 21.36
CA PRO A 35 -16.07 14.88 22.65
C PRO A 35 -15.55 13.88 23.68
N THR A 36 -15.12 14.35 24.84
CA THR A 36 -14.41 13.57 25.87
C THR A 36 -15.29 12.47 26.49
N HIS A 37 -15.42 11.34 25.78
CA HIS A 37 -15.78 9.97 26.17
C HIS A 37 -14.68 9.14 26.85
N GLU A 38 -14.86 8.55 28.05
CA GLU A 38 -14.03 7.41 28.49
C GLU A 38 -14.40 6.17 27.67
N GLU A 39 -13.54 5.74 26.75
CA GLU A 39 -13.73 4.56 25.90
C GLU A 39 -12.55 3.57 26.05
N SER A 40 -12.78 2.29 25.77
CA SER A 40 -11.71 1.28 25.74
C SER A 40 -10.83 1.42 24.49
N ASP A 41 -9.62 0.86 24.52
CA ASP A 41 -8.67 0.91 23.39
C ASP A 41 -9.30 0.40 22.08
N ASP A 42 -10.18 -0.62 22.15
CA ASP A 42 -10.88 -1.18 20.99
C ASP A 42 -11.91 -0.21 20.37
N GLN A 43 -12.57 0.60 21.21
CA GLN A 43 -13.55 1.59 20.75
C GLN A 43 -12.84 2.79 20.10
N LEU A 44 -11.67 3.17 20.63
CA LEU A 44 -10.79 4.17 20.03
C LEU A 44 -10.26 3.70 18.67
N LEU A 45 -9.75 2.46 18.58
CA LEU A 45 -9.30 1.87 17.32
C LEU A 45 -10.44 1.74 16.30
N GLY A 46 -11.62 1.32 16.74
CA GLY A 46 -12.81 1.27 15.91
C GLY A 46 -13.21 2.65 15.38
N TRP A 47 -13.17 3.69 16.21
CA TRP A 47 -13.46 5.06 15.80
C TRP A 47 -12.41 5.64 14.84
N VAL A 48 -11.12 5.47 15.12
CA VAL A 48 -10.04 5.90 14.21
C VAL A 48 -10.15 5.16 12.88
N SER A 49 -10.37 3.84 12.91
CA SER A 49 -10.57 3.03 11.71
C SER A 49 -11.78 3.52 10.90
N ASN A 50 -12.92 3.78 11.55
CA ASN A 50 -14.12 4.30 10.89
C ASN A 50 -13.93 5.72 10.35
N MET A 51 -13.14 6.56 11.02
CA MET A 51 -12.83 7.92 10.58
C MET A 51 -11.88 7.91 9.38
N VAL A 52 -10.81 7.11 9.42
CA VAL A 52 -9.92 6.90 8.27
C VAL A 52 -10.70 6.31 7.09
N LYS A 53 -11.60 5.34 7.35
CA LYS A 53 -12.50 4.79 6.34
C LYS A 53 -13.48 5.82 5.77
N SER A 54 -14.05 6.71 6.59
CA SER A 54 -14.97 7.75 6.10
C SER A 54 -14.24 8.84 5.28
N PHE A 55 -12.98 9.13 5.61
CA PHE A 55 -12.12 9.95 4.76
C PHE A 55 -11.71 9.24 3.46
N ALA A 56 -11.50 7.92 3.49
CA ALA A 56 -11.20 7.10 2.33
C ALA A 56 -12.41 6.88 1.41
N GLN A 57 -13.63 6.82 1.96
CA GLN A 57 -14.89 6.63 1.20
C GLN A 57 -15.25 7.82 0.30
N ASN A 58 -14.69 9.01 0.54
CA ASN A 58 -14.81 10.17 -0.33
C ASN A 58 -13.65 10.34 -1.32
N TRP A 59 -12.74 9.35 -1.43
CA TRP A 59 -11.49 9.48 -2.17
C TRP A 59 -11.49 8.69 -3.49
N ASN A 60 -11.31 9.40 -4.60
CA ASN A 60 -10.97 8.82 -5.91
C ASN A 60 -9.57 8.16 -5.83
N ALA A 61 -9.54 6.87 -5.50
CA ALA A 61 -8.42 5.91 -5.60
C ALA A 61 -7.08 6.32 -4.94
N SER A 62 -6.80 5.79 -3.74
CA SER A 62 -5.53 6.02 -3.04
C SER A 62 -4.42 5.10 -3.58
N TYR A 63 -3.38 5.67 -4.20
CA TYR A 63 -2.12 5.01 -4.51
C TYR A 63 -0.94 5.82 -3.94
N SER A 64 0.17 5.14 -3.67
CA SER A 64 1.43 5.73 -3.22
C SER A 64 2.48 5.59 -4.31
N LYS A 65 2.96 6.73 -4.82
CA LYS A 65 4.03 6.76 -5.82
C LYS A 65 5.38 6.79 -5.12
N ILE A 66 6.24 5.82 -5.41
CA ILE A 66 7.59 5.72 -4.80
C ILE A 66 8.66 6.23 -5.76
N THR A 67 8.50 6.02 -7.06
CA THR A 67 9.33 6.61 -8.12
C THR A 67 8.47 7.07 -9.28
N ASP A 68 9.06 7.76 -10.26
CA ASP A 68 8.36 8.08 -11.52
C ASP A 68 7.87 6.86 -12.30
N HIS A 69 8.44 5.68 -12.01
CA HIS A 69 8.12 4.44 -12.68
C HIS A 69 7.24 3.49 -11.85
N LEU A 70 7.33 3.52 -10.51
CA LEU A 70 6.65 2.57 -9.62
C LEU A 70 5.75 3.24 -8.58
N ALA A 71 4.53 2.72 -8.48
CA ALA A 71 3.57 3.03 -7.45
C ALA A 71 2.92 1.76 -6.90
N PHE A 72 2.31 1.85 -5.71
CA PHE A 72 1.46 0.80 -5.19
C PHE A 72 0.14 1.29 -4.59
N SER A 73 -0.84 0.40 -4.46
CA SER A 73 -2.11 0.70 -3.79
C SER A 73 -2.71 -0.52 -3.07
N PRO A 74 -3.70 -0.31 -2.19
CA PRO A 74 -4.72 -1.31 -1.90
C PRO A 74 -5.43 -1.76 -3.19
N THR A 75 -6.12 -2.90 -3.15
CA THR A 75 -6.93 -3.36 -4.28
C THR A 75 -8.02 -2.32 -4.57
N PRO A 76 -8.05 -1.76 -5.79
CA PRO A 76 -9.01 -0.71 -6.12
C PRO A 76 -10.38 -1.29 -6.43
N THR A 77 -11.43 -0.52 -6.12
CA THR A 77 -12.79 -0.86 -6.55
C THR A 77 -12.99 -0.52 -8.03
N GLU A 78 -14.01 -1.11 -8.67
CA GLU A 78 -14.42 -0.75 -10.05
C GLU A 78 -14.58 0.77 -10.24
N TYR A 79 -15.19 1.44 -9.26
CA TYR A 79 -15.36 2.89 -9.29
C TYR A 79 -14.01 3.62 -9.27
N GLN A 80 -13.09 3.19 -8.42
CA GLN A 80 -11.75 3.78 -8.32
C GLN A 80 -10.93 3.56 -9.58
N ILE A 81 -11.03 2.39 -10.21
CA ILE A 81 -10.41 2.12 -11.51
C ILE A 81 -11.02 3.06 -12.55
N SER A 82 -12.33 2.96 -12.79
CA SER A 82 -13.02 3.64 -13.90
C SER A 82 -13.07 5.16 -13.81
N LYS A 83 -13.05 5.74 -12.60
CA LYS A 83 -13.14 7.20 -12.38
C LYS A 83 -11.83 7.85 -11.96
N GLY A 84 -10.87 7.06 -11.46
CA GLY A 84 -9.64 7.58 -10.89
C GLY A 84 -8.41 7.09 -11.63
N LEU A 85 -8.04 5.83 -11.39
CA LEU A 85 -6.70 5.31 -11.71
C LEU A 85 -6.40 5.28 -13.22
N VAL A 86 -7.40 5.03 -14.06
CA VAL A 86 -7.22 5.07 -15.52
C VAL A 86 -6.77 6.45 -16.03
N ASN A 87 -7.06 7.52 -15.27
CA ASN A 87 -6.68 8.89 -15.63
C ASN A 87 -5.31 9.31 -15.07
N VAL A 88 -4.65 8.47 -14.27
CA VAL A 88 -3.36 8.78 -13.64
C VAL A 88 -2.20 8.69 -14.64
N GLY A 89 -2.36 7.87 -15.68
CA GLY A 89 -1.35 7.69 -16.73
C GLY A 89 -0.47 6.45 -16.58
N PHE A 90 -0.82 5.52 -15.68
CA PHE A 90 -0.23 4.18 -15.65
C PHE A 90 -0.39 3.49 -17.01
N LYS A 91 0.62 2.72 -17.40
CA LYS A 91 0.62 1.92 -18.64
C LYS A 91 0.44 0.43 -18.36
N SER A 92 0.82 0.00 -17.15
CA SER A 92 0.59 -1.37 -16.69
C SER A 92 0.16 -1.40 -15.23
N VAL A 93 -0.57 -2.45 -14.88
CA VAL A 93 -1.00 -2.79 -13.52
C VAL A 93 -0.64 -4.24 -13.23
N ILE A 94 -0.06 -4.48 -12.06
CA ILE A 94 0.19 -5.82 -11.52
C ILE A 94 -0.72 -5.99 -10.30
N GLY A 95 -1.69 -6.89 -10.41
CA GLY A 95 -2.63 -7.21 -9.34
C GLY A 95 -2.25 -8.47 -8.58
N MET A 96 -2.20 -8.36 -7.24
CA MET A 96 -1.94 -9.47 -6.34
C MET A 96 -3.24 -9.84 -5.60
N GLU A 97 -3.60 -11.12 -5.63
CA GLU A 97 -4.82 -11.62 -5.00
C GLU A 97 -4.78 -11.50 -3.48
N SER A 98 -5.95 -11.29 -2.86
CA SER A 98 -6.13 -11.41 -1.42
C SER A 98 -7.23 -12.37 -1.03
N LYS A 99 -6.98 -13.11 0.05
CA LYS A 99 -7.96 -13.96 0.72
C LYS A 99 -8.82 -13.22 1.74
N GLN A 100 -8.48 -12.01 2.19
CA GLN A 100 -9.09 -11.49 3.41
C GLN A 100 -10.56 -11.05 3.21
N ASN A 101 -10.98 -10.72 1.99
CA ASN A 101 -12.37 -10.33 1.69
C ASN A 101 -12.92 -10.96 0.40
N PRO A 102 -13.29 -12.26 0.40
CA PRO A 102 -13.94 -12.88 -0.75
C PRO A 102 -15.29 -12.18 -1.03
N GLY A 103 -15.40 -11.49 -2.16
CA GLY A 103 -16.63 -10.82 -2.62
C GLY A 103 -16.68 -9.29 -2.46
N GLU A 104 -15.68 -8.66 -1.84
CA GLU A 104 -15.56 -7.18 -1.83
C GLU A 104 -14.76 -6.65 -3.03
N HIS A 105 -13.87 -7.49 -3.58
CA HIS A 105 -13.02 -7.16 -4.71
C HIS A 105 -13.47 -7.87 -5.99
N LEU A 106 -13.22 -7.23 -7.13
CA LEU A 106 -13.44 -7.83 -8.45
C LEU A 106 -12.60 -9.10 -8.60
N ALA A 107 -13.11 -10.09 -9.35
CA ALA A 107 -12.27 -11.19 -9.75
C ALA A 107 -11.15 -10.68 -10.67
N ALA A 108 -9.96 -11.29 -10.62
CA ALA A 108 -8.80 -10.85 -11.43
C ALA A 108 -9.11 -10.75 -12.93
N LYS A 109 -10.03 -11.59 -13.43
CA LYS A 109 -10.50 -11.50 -14.81
C LYS A 109 -11.31 -10.23 -15.07
N GLU A 110 -12.26 -9.91 -14.20
CA GLU A 110 -13.14 -8.73 -14.32
C GLU A 110 -12.34 -7.44 -14.17
N GLU A 111 -11.44 -7.38 -13.19
CA GLU A 111 -10.50 -6.28 -13.02
C GLU A 111 -9.64 -6.09 -14.27
N GLY A 112 -9.06 -7.19 -14.79
CA GLY A 112 -8.23 -7.14 -15.98
C GLY A 112 -8.96 -6.64 -17.22
N GLU A 113 -10.26 -6.92 -17.35
CA GLU A 113 -11.10 -6.38 -18.42
C GLU A 113 -11.28 -4.86 -18.31
N LEU A 114 -11.44 -4.32 -17.09
CA LEU A 114 -11.55 -2.86 -16.87
C LEU A 114 -10.26 -2.12 -17.23
N TRP A 115 -9.10 -2.63 -16.81
CA TRP A 115 -7.81 -2.03 -17.14
C TRP A 115 -7.54 -2.07 -18.65
N LYS A 116 -7.78 -3.23 -19.29
CA LYS A 116 -7.59 -3.39 -20.73
C LYS A 116 -8.53 -2.51 -21.55
N ALA A 117 -9.77 -2.32 -21.10
CA ALA A 117 -10.72 -1.41 -21.74
C ALA A 117 -10.23 0.06 -21.73
N ALA A 118 -9.39 0.42 -20.76
CA ALA A 118 -8.73 1.72 -20.69
C ALA A 118 -7.37 1.78 -21.43
N GLY A 119 -6.97 0.72 -22.12
CA GLY A 119 -5.68 0.63 -22.81
C GLY A 119 -4.48 0.46 -21.86
N ILE A 120 -4.72 -0.07 -20.65
CA ILE A 120 -3.70 -0.34 -19.64
C ILE A 120 -3.46 -1.85 -19.58
N GLU A 121 -2.21 -2.28 -19.64
CA GLU A 121 -1.87 -3.70 -19.52
C GLU A 121 -2.13 -4.18 -18.09
N PHE A 122 -2.67 -5.40 -17.94
CA PHE A 122 -2.94 -5.97 -16.63
C PHE A 122 -2.35 -7.38 -16.53
N VAL A 123 -1.59 -7.61 -15.47
CA VAL A 123 -1.04 -8.92 -15.09
C VAL A 123 -1.55 -9.28 -13.70
N SER A 124 -2.16 -10.45 -13.58
CA SER A 124 -2.47 -11.03 -12.27
C SER A 124 -1.29 -11.90 -11.82
N TYR A 125 -0.73 -11.57 -10.66
CA TYR A 125 0.35 -12.31 -10.01
C TYR A 125 -0.06 -12.63 -8.56
N PRO A 126 -0.64 -13.80 -8.30
CA PRO A 126 -1.28 -14.06 -7.01
C PRO A 126 -0.27 -14.34 -5.89
N ILE A 127 -0.16 -13.41 -4.94
CA ILE A 127 0.51 -13.60 -3.63
C ILE A 127 -0.50 -13.26 -2.55
N LYS A 128 -0.90 -14.24 -1.73
CA LYS A 128 -2.10 -14.09 -0.88
C LYS A 128 -1.84 -13.31 0.41
N SER A 129 -0.61 -13.32 0.89
CA SER A 129 -0.21 -12.66 2.13
C SER A 129 1.31 -12.51 2.21
N ALA A 130 1.78 -11.61 3.09
CA ALA A 130 3.20 -11.32 3.22
C ALA A 130 4.03 -12.54 3.62
N ASP A 131 3.49 -13.45 4.43
CA ASP A 131 4.15 -14.69 4.87
C ASP A 131 4.32 -15.74 3.76
N GLU A 132 3.61 -15.60 2.62
CA GLU A 132 3.81 -16.45 1.44
C GLU A 132 4.95 -15.94 0.54
N ILE A 133 5.45 -14.71 0.77
CA ILE A 133 6.51 -14.11 -0.07
C ILE A 133 7.80 -14.93 0.05
N ASN A 134 8.33 -15.32 -1.10
CA ASN A 134 9.62 -15.98 -1.24
C ASN A 134 10.55 -15.22 -2.23
N LEU A 135 11.80 -15.66 -2.34
CA LEU A 135 12.81 -14.99 -3.19
C LEU A 135 12.45 -15.00 -4.69
N ASN A 136 11.76 -16.04 -5.17
CA ASN A 136 11.36 -16.12 -6.57
C ASN A 136 10.28 -15.09 -6.88
N ASP A 137 9.37 -14.80 -5.94
CA ASP A 137 8.33 -13.77 -6.15
C ASP A 137 8.97 -12.40 -6.44
N PHE A 138 10.04 -12.05 -5.72
CA PHE A 138 10.76 -10.80 -5.99
C PHE A 138 11.43 -10.80 -7.38
N ASP A 139 12.04 -11.92 -7.79
CA ASP A 139 12.68 -12.03 -9.11
C ASP A 139 11.63 -11.98 -10.24
N GLU A 140 10.48 -12.62 -10.08
CA GLU A 140 9.38 -12.62 -11.05
C GLU A 140 8.70 -11.26 -11.16
N ILE A 141 8.39 -10.61 -10.02
CA ILE A 141 7.84 -9.25 -10.03
C ILE A 141 8.85 -8.25 -10.63
N ARG A 142 10.14 -8.37 -10.32
CA ARG A 142 11.17 -7.53 -10.96
C ARG A 142 11.19 -7.72 -12.48
N GLN A 143 11.13 -8.96 -12.95
CA GLN A 143 11.08 -9.24 -14.39
C GLN A 143 9.83 -8.65 -15.05
N LEU A 144 8.67 -8.72 -14.40
CA LEU A 144 7.45 -8.07 -14.88
C LEU A 144 7.65 -6.55 -14.99
N VAL A 145 8.18 -5.92 -13.94
CA VAL A 145 8.48 -4.48 -13.94
C VAL A 145 9.45 -4.08 -15.06
N GLU A 146 10.45 -4.90 -15.36
CA GLU A 146 11.44 -4.62 -16.41
C GLU A 146 10.90 -4.80 -17.85
N THR A 147 9.83 -5.58 -18.01
CA THR A 147 9.27 -5.95 -19.32
C THR A 147 8.00 -5.19 -19.69
N LEU A 148 7.23 -4.76 -18.68
CA LEU A 148 5.98 -4.03 -18.87
C LEU A 148 6.24 -2.53 -19.17
N PRO A 149 5.39 -1.88 -19.96
CA PRO A 149 5.47 -0.44 -20.18
C PRO A 149 5.16 0.32 -18.87
N GLY A 150 6.01 1.29 -18.53
CA GLY A 150 5.80 2.17 -17.37
C GLY A 150 5.02 3.45 -17.69
N PRO A 151 4.48 4.15 -16.68
CA PRO A 151 4.55 3.84 -15.24
C PRO A 151 3.68 2.65 -14.81
N ILE A 152 4.08 1.93 -13.76
CA ILE A 152 3.44 0.70 -13.29
C ILE A 152 2.82 0.91 -11.90
N LEU A 153 1.58 0.47 -11.75
CA LEU A 153 0.90 0.35 -10.46
C LEU A 153 0.91 -1.12 -10.00
N ILE A 154 1.32 -1.38 -8.78
CA ILE A 154 1.21 -2.71 -8.15
C ILE A 154 0.17 -2.64 -7.03
N HIS A 155 -0.81 -3.54 -6.98
CA HIS A 155 -1.77 -3.55 -5.88
C HIS A 155 -1.93 -4.93 -5.25
N SER A 156 -2.35 -4.91 -4.00
CA SER A 156 -2.69 -6.07 -3.16
C SER A 156 -3.74 -5.61 -2.15
N ASP A 157 -4.43 -6.51 -1.44
CA ASP A 157 -5.61 -6.18 -0.59
C ASP A 157 -5.57 -4.81 0.08
N ILE A 158 -4.70 -4.70 1.07
CA ILE A 158 -4.48 -3.53 1.92
C ILE A 158 -3.21 -2.79 1.50
N GLY A 159 -2.60 -3.19 0.38
CA GLY A 159 -1.37 -2.61 -0.16
C GLY A 159 -0.07 -3.13 0.45
N GLN A 160 -0.11 -4.02 1.45
CA GLN A 160 1.10 -4.46 2.17
C GLN A 160 2.08 -5.25 1.29
N VAL A 161 1.61 -6.27 0.57
CA VAL A 161 2.46 -7.09 -0.32
C VAL A 161 3.01 -6.22 -1.45
N ALA A 162 2.15 -5.41 -2.06
CA ALA A 162 2.54 -4.47 -3.10
C ALA A 162 3.60 -3.47 -2.61
N ALA A 163 3.45 -2.94 -1.40
CA ALA A 163 4.45 -2.06 -0.77
C ALA A 163 5.78 -2.79 -0.60
N ILE A 164 5.79 -3.99 0.00
CA ILE A 164 7.01 -4.79 0.18
C ILE A 164 7.76 -4.98 -1.14
N MET A 165 7.04 -5.33 -2.21
CA MET A 165 7.63 -5.52 -3.53
C MET A 165 8.23 -4.22 -4.09
N VAL A 166 7.46 -3.12 -4.06
CA VAL A 166 7.93 -1.82 -4.60
C VAL A 166 9.13 -1.31 -3.80
N PHE A 167 9.07 -1.32 -2.46
CA PHE A 167 10.18 -0.87 -1.62
C PHE A 167 11.43 -1.70 -1.84
N SER A 168 11.30 -3.03 -1.94
CA SER A 168 12.47 -3.90 -2.14
C SER A 168 13.12 -3.64 -3.51
N MET A 169 12.33 -3.55 -4.58
CA MET A 169 12.84 -3.26 -5.92
C MET A 169 13.54 -1.90 -6.00
N VAL A 170 12.91 -0.85 -5.45
CA VAL A 170 13.48 0.51 -5.48
C VAL A 170 14.73 0.59 -4.61
N ALA A 171 14.78 -0.12 -3.48
CA ALA A 171 15.98 -0.21 -2.67
C ALA A 171 17.13 -0.86 -3.44
N LYS A 172 16.87 -1.98 -4.12
CA LYS A 172 17.85 -2.68 -4.95
C LYS A 172 18.36 -1.80 -6.10
N GLN A 173 17.47 -1.10 -6.79
CA GLN A 173 17.83 -0.18 -7.88
C GLN A 173 18.71 0.99 -7.41
N ASN A 174 18.51 1.44 -6.16
CA ASN A 174 19.28 2.54 -5.57
C ASN A 174 20.52 2.07 -4.79
N ALA A 175 20.93 0.80 -4.93
CA ALA A 175 22.06 0.21 -4.22
C ALA A 175 22.00 0.40 -2.68
N ARG A 176 20.78 0.42 -2.12
CA ARG A 176 20.57 0.39 -0.67
C ARG A 176 20.83 -1.01 -0.14
N LYS A 177 21.22 -1.12 1.13
CA LYS A 177 21.33 -2.42 1.80
C LYS A 177 19.95 -2.92 2.16
N GLY A 178 19.74 -4.23 2.09
CA GLY A 178 18.49 -4.88 2.43
C GLY A 178 18.01 -4.57 3.85
N ALA A 179 18.94 -4.49 4.80
CA ALA A 179 18.66 -4.12 6.18
C ALA A 179 18.13 -2.67 6.36
N GLU A 180 18.34 -1.79 5.38
CA GLU A 180 17.86 -0.40 5.41
C GLU A 180 16.41 -0.28 4.92
N VAL A 181 15.87 -1.28 4.22
CA VAL A 181 14.54 -1.23 3.60
C VAL A 181 13.41 -1.00 4.61
N PRO A 182 13.33 -1.71 5.75
CA PRO A 182 12.26 -1.49 6.72
C PRO A 182 12.32 -0.09 7.35
N VAL A 183 13.53 0.42 7.60
CA VAL A 183 13.72 1.77 8.15
C VAL A 183 13.26 2.82 7.15
N TRP A 184 13.67 2.67 5.89
CA TRP A 184 13.28 3.56 4.82
C TRP A 184 11.76 3.52 4.54
N ALA A 185 11.14 2.34 4.58
CA ALA A 185 9.69 2.20 4.50
C ALA A 185 8.99 2.96 5.64
N ARG A 186 9.50 2.85 6.87
CA ARG A 186 8.94 3.53 8.05
C ARG A 186 9.03 5.05 7.94
N GLU A 187 10.13 5.58 7.43
CA GLU A 187 10.28 7.03 7.15
C GLU A 187 9.21 7.55 6.17
N LEU A 188 8.72 6.68 5.28
CA LEU A 188 7.66 6.98 4.32
C LEU A 188 6.26 6.59 4.82
N GLY A 189 6.13 6.20 6.09
CA GLY A 189 4.85 5.89 6.74
C GLY A 189 4.39 4.44 6.62
N PHE A 190 5.26 3.52 6.19
CA PHE A 190 4.96 2.09 6.03
C PHE A 190 5.72 1.24 7.04
N ASP A 191 4.99 0.46 7.83
CA ASP A 191 5.60 -0.38 8.85
C ASP A 191 5.70 -1.84 8.38
N PHE A 192 6.93 -2.35 8.32
CA PHE A 192 7.24 -3.74 8.03
C PHE A 192 7.69 -4.51 9.30
N ASP A 193 7.57 -3.90 10.48
CA ASP A 193 7.88 -4.55 11.74
C ASP A 193 6.92 -5.72 12.00
N GLY A 194 7.44 -6.76 12.66
CA GLY A 194 6.67 -7.98 12.94
C GLY A 194 6.53 -8.95 11.77
N LEU A 195 7.08 -8.63 10.58
CA LEU A 195 7.02 -9.51 9.41
C LEU A 195 8.11 -10.60 9.37
N GLY A 196 9.00 -10.65 10.36
CA GLY A 196 9.92 -11.78 10.63
C GLY A 196 10.65 -12.34 9.41
N ALA A 197 10.19 -13.50 8.92
CA ALA A 197 10.75 -14.19 7.74
C ALA A 197 10.75 -13.31 6.47
N VAL A 198 9.77 -12.43 6.31
CA VAL A 198 9.67 -11.53 5.16
C VAL A 198 10.78 -10.50 5.18
N THR A 199 11.11 -9.93 6.34
CA THR A 199 12.24 -8.98 6.49
C THR A 199 13.56 -9.65 6.12
N GLN A 200 13.72 -10.93 6.44
CA GLN A 200 14.90 -11.71 6.04
C GLN A 200 14.92 -11.95 4.53
N ALA A 201 13.78 -12.27 3.92
CA ALA A 201 13.66 -12.44 2.48
C ALA A 201 13.95 -11.13 1.72
N ILE A 202 13.41 -10.00 2.17
CA ILE A 202 13.73 -8.66 1.65
C ILE A 202 15.23 -8.43 1.71
N THR A 203 15.84 -8.67 2.87
CA THR A 203 17.28 -8.44 3.06
C THR A 203 18.10 -9.29 2.11
N ALA A 204 17.86 -10.59 2.09
CA ALA A 204 18.58 -11.55 1.25
C ALA A 204 18.42 -11.25 -0.25
N TRP A 205 17.23 -10.83 -0.69
CA TRP A 205 16.99 -10.53 -2.11
C TRP A 205 17.63 -9.20 -2.53
N VAL A 206 17.53 -8.16 -1.71
CA VAL A 206 18.10 -6.84 -2.02
C VAL A 206 19.62 -6.91 -2.11
N ASP A 207 20.26 -7.63 -1.16
CA ASP A 207 21.72 -7.75 -1.06
C ASP A 207 22.36 -8.75 -2.04
N LYS A 208 21.56 -9.53 -2.77
CA LYS A 208 22.01 -10.48 -3.82
C LYS A 208 22.55 -9.76 -5.05
#